data_AF-A0A7W1FQW9-F1
#
_entry.id   AF-A0A7W1FQW9-F1
#
_cell.length_a   1.000
_cell.length_b   1.000
_cell.length_c   1.000
_cell.angle_alpha   90.00
_cell.angle_beta   90.00
_cell.angle_gamma   90.00
#
_symmetry.space_group_name_H-M   'P 1'
#
loop_
_entity.id
_entity.type
_entity.pdbx_description
1 polymer ?
#
loop_
_entity_poly.entity_id
_entity_poly.type
_entity_poly.pdbx_seq_one_letter_code
_entity_poly.pdbx_strand_id
1 'polypeptide(L)'
;MGSTSAGVRAPSRTWAEVDLGAVRHNVGTLKRKAPNSRLMAVVKADAYGHGSVEVARACIEAGADSLAVVTVEEGAELRRAGLEAQILVFTDLLPDRLP
;
A
#
# COMPACT_ATOMS: atom_id res chain seq x y z
N MET A 1 27.77 -18.63 -5.39
CA MET A 1 27.32 -19.39 -4.20
C MET A 1 26.80 -18.38 -3.20
N GLY A 2 25.55 -18.51 -2.77
CA GLY A 2 24.85 -17.55 -1.91
C GLY A 2 23.39 -17.40 -2.33
N SER A 3 22.64 -18.50 -2.33
CA SER A 3 21.18 -18.49 -2.47
C SER A 3 20.61 -17.94 -1.16
N THR A 4 20.04 -16.74 -1.20
CA THR A 4 19.16 -16.25 -0.13
C THR A 4 17.80 -16.91 -0.32
N SER A 5 17.57 -18.00 0.42
CA SER A 5 16.24 -18.57 0.60
C SER A 5 15.34 -17.51 1.22
N ALA A 6 14.32 -17.06 0.50
CA ALA A 6 13.18 -16.37 1.09
C ALA A 6 12.58 -17.33 2.13
N GLY A 7 12.85 -17.08 3.41
CA GLY A 7 12.38 -17.93 4.50
C GLY A 7 10.86 -17.97 4.49
N VAL A 8 10.29 -19.13 4.19
CA VAL A 8 8.86 -19.39 4.43
C VAL A 8 8.66 -19.26 5.94
N ARG A 9 8.02 -18.18 6.37
CA ARG A 9 7.68 -17.94 7.77
C ARG A 9 6.64 -18.99 8.17
N ALA A 10 6.99 -19.87 9.10
CA ALA A 10 6.04 -20.84 9.65
C ALA A 10 4.80 -20.11 10.19
N PRO A 11 3.58 -20.66 10.01
CA PRO A 11 2.37 -19.99 10.47
C PRO A 11 2.41 -19.80 11.99
N SER A 12 2.25 -18.56 12.45
CA SER A 12 2.11 -18.26 13.87
C SER A 12 0.79 -18.80 14.40
N ARG A 13 0.74 -19.10 15.71
CA ARG A 13 -0.50 -19.55 16.38
C ARG A 13 -1.65 -18.53 16.31
N THR A 14 -1.34 -17.28 16.02
CA THR A 14 -2.29 -16.17 15.90
C THR A 14 -2.12 -15.53 14.53
N TRP A 15 -3.23 -15.22 13.86
CA TRP A 15 -3.25 -14.50 12.58
C TRP A 15 -4.33 -13.41 12.59
N ALA A 16 -4.20 -12.46 11.67
CA ALA A 16 -5.23 -11.48 11.36
C ALA A 16 -5.70 -11.75 9.92
N GLU A 17 -7.01 -11.87 9.74
CA GLU A 17 -7.62 -12.00 8.42
C GLU A 17 -8.06 -10.61 7.93
N VAL A 18 -7.62 -10.25 6.72
CA VAL A 18 -7.91 -8.94 6.13
C VAL A 18 -8.88 -9.13 4.98
N ASP A 19 -10.09 -8.59 5.13
CA ASP A 19 -11.10 -8.58 4.07
C ASP A 19 -10.82 -7.45 3.07
N LEU A 20 -10.24 -7.81 1.93
CA LEU A 20 -10.00 -6.84 0.85
C LEU A 20 -11.29 -6.43 0.12
N GLY A 21 -12.38 -7.18 0.25
CA GLY A 21 -13.71 -6.78 -0.21
C GLY A 21 -14.21 -5.57 0.56
N ALA A 22 -14.02 -5.55 1.88
CA ALA A 22 -14.31 -4.40 2.73
C ALA A 22 -13.47 -3.17 2.34
N VAL A 23 -12.18 -3.35 2.02
CA VAL A 23 -11.31 -2.27 1.50
C VAL A 23 -11.89 -1.66 0.22
N ARG A 24 -12.25 -2.49 -0.76
CA ARG A 24 -12.85 -2.04 -2.03
C ARG A 24 -14.18 -1.32 -1.81
N HIS A 25 -15.03 -1.87 -0.91
CA HIS A 25 -16.28 -1.24 -0.54
C HIS A 25 -16.07 0.16 0.05
N ASN A 26 -15.10 0.33 0.95
CA ASN A 26 -14.80 1.60 1.59
C ASN A 26 -14.33 2.65 0.58
N VAL A 27 -13.42 2.28 -0.33
CA VAL A 27 -12.95 3.14 -1.43
C VAL A 27 -14.12 3.59 -2.29
N GLY A 28 -14.97 2.66 -2.73
CA GLY A 28 -16.16 2.98 -3.52
C GLY A 28 -17.14 3.90 -2.77
N THR A 29 -17.30 3.71 -1.46
CA THR A 29 -18.11 4.58 -0.61
C THR A 29 -17.54 6.00 -0.55
N LEU A 30 -16.23 6.15 -0.40
CA LEU A 30 -15.57 7.46 -0.38
C LEU A 30 -15.69 8.17 -1.73
N LYS A 31 -15.48 7.46 -2.85
CA LYS A 31 -15.66 8.01 -4.21
C LYS A 31 -17.08 8.50 -4.45
N ARG A 32 -18.10 7.77 -3.98
CA ARG A 32 -19.51 8.21 -4.05
C ARG A 32 -19.81 9.42 -3.18
N LYS A 33 -19.18 9.53 -2.00
CA LYS A 33 -19.37 10.67 -1.09
C LYS A 33 -18.68 11.94 -1.57
N ALA A 34 -17.60 11.82 -2.33
CA ALA A 34 -16.84 12.95 -2.87
C ALA A 34 -16.61 12.78 -4.39
N PRO A 35 -17.67 12.85 -5.21
CA PRO A 35 -17.60 12.48 -6.64
C PRO A 35 -16.71 13.41 -7.47
N ASN A 36 -16.48 14.64 -7.01
CA ASN A 36 -15.66 15.65 -7.70
C ASN A 36 -14.24 15.73 -7.14
N SER A 37 -13.85 14.81 -6.25
CA SER A 37 -12.53 14.80 -5.62
C SER A 37 -11.73 13.58 -6.06
N ARG A 38 -10.41 13.76 -6.12
CA ARG A 38 -9.48 12.63 -6.22
C ARG A 38 -9.32 11.99 -4.85
N LEU A 39 -9.23 10.67 -4.81
CA LEU A 39 -9.02 9.87 -3.62
C LEU A 39 -7.60 9.32 -3.61
N MET A 40 -6.82 9.71 -2.61
CA MET A 40 -5.49 9.15 -2.36
C MET A 40 -5.58 8.15 -1.21
N ALA A 41 -5.27 6.88 -1.47
CA ALA A 41 -5.26 5.85 -0.45
C ALA A 41 -3.91 5.84 0.29
N VAL A 42 -3.93 6.10 1.59
CA VAL A 42 -2.72 6.08 2.43
C VAL A 42 -2.47 4.64 2.90
N VAL A 43 -1.36 4.05 2.50
CA VAL A 43 -0.98 2.65 2.78
C VAL A 43 0.36 2.53 3.52
N LYS A 44 0.73 3.57 4.29
CA LYS A 44 1.90 3.57 5.19
C LYS A 44 1.82 2.48 6.25
N ALA A 45 2.96 2.17 6.86
CA ALA A 45 3.10 1.21 7.95
C ALA A 45 2.43 -0.13 7.63
N ASP A 46 2.78 -0.70 6.48
CA ASP A 46 2.20 -1.95 5.97
C ASP A 46 0.67 -1.88 5.80
N ALA A 47 0.17 -0.79 5.22
CA ALA A 47 -1.26 -0.44 5.20
C ALA A 47 -1.92 -0.52 6.59
N TYR A 48 -1.28 0.10 7.60
CA TYR A 48 -1.72 0.03 9.00
C TYR A 48 -1.75 -1.41 9.54
N GLY A 49 -0.81 -2.27 9.11
CA GLY A 49 -0.69 -3.67 9.50
C GLY A 49 -1.62 -4.65 8.76
N HIS A 50 -2.21 -4.21 7.65
CA HIS A 50 -3.13 -5.03 6.84
C HIS A 50 -2.48 -5.67 5.60
N GLY A 51 -1.21 -5.36 5.32
CA GLY A 51 -0.50 -5.80 4.11
C GLY A 51 -0.51 -4.72 3.03
N SER A 52 0.62 -4.04 2.84
CA SER A 52 0.75 -2.88 1.96
C SER A 52 0.37 -3.17 0.51
N VAL A 53 0.89 -4.26 -0.06
CA VAL A 53 0.77 -4.59 -1.49
C VAL A 53 -0.67 -4.97 -1.85
N GLU A 54 -1.27 -5.89 -1.11
CA GLU A 54 -2.62 -6.39 -1.34
C GLU A 54 -3.66 -5.30 -1.13
N VAL A 55 -3.52 -4.49 -0.07
CA VAL A 55 -4.42 -3.37 0.20
C VAL A 55 -4.26 -2.27 -0.85
N ALA A 56 -3.03 -1.93 -1.26
CA ALA A 56 -2.81 -0.92 -2.28
C ALA A 56 -3.45 -1.33 -3.63
N ARG A 57 -3.30 -2.60 -4.04
CA ARG A 57 -3.96 -3.15 -5.24
C ARG A 57 -5.48 -3.05 -5.13
N ALA A 58 -6.04 -3.48 -4.00
CA ALA A 58 -7.47 -3.37 -3.74
C ALA A 58 -7.99 -1.93 -3.83
N CYS A 59 -7.24 -0.96 -3.30
CA CYS A 59 -7.59 0.45 -3.38
C CYS A 59 -7.60 0.97 -4.82
N ILE A 60 -6.57 0.66 -5.61
CA ILE A 60 -6.48 1.09 -7.01
C ILE A 60 -7.58 0.44 -7.86
N GLU A 61 -7.81 -0.86 -7.72
CA GLU A 61 -8.88 -1.59 -8.42
C GLU A 61 -10.27 -1.02 -8.12
N ALA A 62 -10.49 -0.53 -6.90
CA ALA A 62 -11.75 0.11 -6.50
C ALA A 62 -11.86 1.59 -6.87
N GLY A 63 -10.84 2.17 -7.52
CA GLY A 63 -10.89 3.53 -8.07
C GLY A 63 -10.25 4.63 -7.22
N ALA A 64 -9.34 4.29 -6.30
CA ALA A 64 -8.42 5.28 -5.76
C ALA A 64 -7.52 5.82 -6.88
N ASP A 65 -7.29 7.13 -6.90
CA ASP A 65 -6.58 7.83 -7.97
C ASP A 65 -5.05 7.81 -7.75
N SER A 66 -4.61 7.66 -6.50
CA SER A 66 -3.19 7.63 -6.12
C SER A 66 -3.00 6.95 -4.76
N LEU A 67 -1.73 6.71 -4.41
CA LEU A 67 -1.31 6.13 -3.15
C LEU A 67 -0.43 7.10 -2.36
N ALA A 68 -0.37 6.93 -1.05
CA ALA A 68 0.61 7.61 -0.22
C ALA A 68 1.21 6.69 0.85
N VAL A 69 2.50 6.93 1.12
CA VAL A 69 3.32 6.24 2.12
C VAL A 69 4.12 7.27 2.92
N VAL A 70 4.85 6.84 3.94
CA VAL A 70 5.69 7.73 4.76
C VAL A 70 7.15 7.61 4.39
N THR A 71 7.65 6.47 3.90
CA THR A 71 9.08 6.35 3.50
C THR A 71 9.30 5.98 2.04
N VAL A 72 10.52 6.22 1.55
CA VAL A 72 10.93 5.82 0.19
C VAL A 72 10.91 4.29 0.06
N GLU A 73 11.31 3.57 1.11
CA GLU A 73 11.34 2.10 1.12
C GLU A 73 9.95 1.49 0.99
N GLU A 74 8.95 2.05 1.67
CA GLU A 74 7.54 1.68 1.50
C GLU A 74 7.09 1.92 0.05
N GLY A 75 7.44 3.07 -0.52
CA GLY A 75 7.12 3.38 -1.92
C GLY A 75 7.82 2.43 -2.90
N ALA A 76 9.08 2.09 -2.65
CA ALA A 76 9.88 1.17 -3.45
C ALA A 76 9.34 -0.27 -3.37
N GLU A 77 8.79 -0.70 -2.24
CA GLU A 77 8.08 -1.98 -2.12
C GLU A 77 6.89 -2.05 -3.08
N LEU A 78 6.03 -1.03 -3.07
CA LEU A 78 4.88 -0.97 -3.97
C LEU A 78 5.31 -0.99 -5.45
N ARG A 79 6.40 -0.29 -5.79
CA ARG A 79 6.98 -0.31 -7.14
C ARG A 79 7.51 -1.70 -7.53
N ARG A 80 8.26 -2.36 -6.65
CA ARG A 80 8.73 -3.74 -6.89
C ARG A 80 7.57 -4.73 -7.05
N ALA A 81 6.45 -4.47 -6.40
CA ALA A 81 5.22 -5.24 -6.56
C ALA A 81 4.41 -4.88 -7.82
N GLY A 82 4.91 -3.99 -8.69
CA GLY A 82 4.31 -3.66 -9.98
C GLY A 82 3.17 -2.64 -9.90
N LEU A 83 3.00 -1.92 -8.79
CA LEU A 83 2.03 -0.82 -8.75
C LEU A 83 2.60 0.38 -9.52
N GLU A 84 1.84 0.87 -10.50
CA GLU A 84 2.23 1.99 -11.37
C GLU A 84 1.54 3.32 -11.01
N ALA A 85 0.53 3.30 -10.13
CA ALA A 85 -0.17 4.50 -9.67
C ALA A 85 0.80 5.56 -9.10
N GLN A 86 0.41 6.83 -9.11
CA GLN A 86 1.20 7.87 -8.45
C GLN A 86 1.34 7.54 -6.95
N ILE A 87 2.56 7.59 -6.42
CA ILE A 87 2.85 7.36 -4.99
C ILE A 87 3.44 8.65 -4.42
N LEU A 88 2.76 9.23 -3.44
CA LEU A 88 3.29 10.34 -2.64
C LEU A 88 4.03 9.78 -1.42
N VAL A 89 5.22 10.28 -1.14
CA VAL A 89 5.93 10.06 0.13
C VAL A 89 5.72 11.29 1.01
N PHE A 90 5.11 11.12 2.18
CA PHE A 90 4.72 12.26 3.04
C PHE A 90 5.88 12.96 3.74
N THR A 91 6.96 12.23 4.04
CA THR A 91 8.05 12.81 4.84
C THR A 91 9.02 13.58 3.98
N ASP A 92 9.72 14.48 4.65
CA ASP A 92 10.82 15.21 4.07
C ASP A 92 11.88 14.23 3.55
N LEU A 93 12.17 14.36 2.26
CA LEU A 93 13.26 13.63 1.64
C LEU A 93 14.53 14.38 2.04
N LEU A 94 15.06 14.06 3.22
CA LEU A 94 16.39 14.54 3.61
C LEU A 94 17.34 14.36 2.42
N PRO A 95 18.15 15.38 2.06
CA PRO A 95 18.91 15.38 0.81
C PRO A 95 19.71 14.10 0.55
N ASP A 96 20.25 13.51 1.61
CA ASP A 96 21.09 12.30 1.56
C ASP A 96 20.29 11.00 1.27
N ARG A 97 18.96 11.08 1.19
CA ARG A 97 18.05 9.95 0.90
C ARG A 97 17.31 10.09 -0.43
N LEU A 98 17.66 11.08 -1.24
CA LEU A 98 17.21 11.18 -2.62
C LEU A 98 18.02 10.19 -3.48
N PRO A 99 17.38 9.47 -4.43
CA PRO A 99 18.07 8.59 -5.37
C PRO A 99 18.99 9.34 -6.34
#